data_AF-A0A261FAQ6-F1
#
_entry.id   AF-A0A261FAQ6-F1
#
_cell.length_a   1.000
_cell.length_b   1.000
_cell.length_c   1.000
_cell.angle_alpha   90.00
_cell.angle_beta   90.00
_cell.angle_gamma   90.00
#
_symmetry.space_group_name_H-M   'P 1'
#
loop_
_entity.id
_entity.type
_entity.pdbx_description
1 polymer ?
#
loop_
_entity_poly.entity_id
_entity_poly.type
_entity_poly.pdbx_seq_one_letter_code
_entity_poly.pdbx_strand_id
1 'polypeptide(L)'
;MRLIGPNGEQAGVIATSVALNLAREAGLDLVEVAANANPPVAKLIDYGKFKYNEALKEREARRHQNTAEIKEVRFRLKIDDHDFQTKEGQVARFLKGGDKVKVTIMLRGRERSRPIGGVELLERLAQDVEEFGTVESRPRQMGRDIIMTLDPKGKKVHLESEQRRRGKQQRAERQARQAARLKAKQEALQAEADALNTETSAQETDSKESSNA
;
A
#
# COMPACT_ATOMS: atom_id res chain seq x y z
N MET A 1 -1.25 -40.46 -9.14
CA MET A 1 -1.34 -38.99 -8.99
C MET A 1 -1.31 -38.35 -10.37
N ARG A 2 -1.88 -37.15 -10.55
CA ARG A 2 -1.74 -36.38 -11.79
C ARG A 2 -0.50 -35.49 -11.71
N LEU A 3 0.44 -35.64 -12.65
CA LEU A 3 1.70 -34.89 -12.65
C LEU A 3 1.65 -33.72 -13.64
N ILE A 4 2.13 -32.57 -13.20
CA ILE A 4 2.40 -31.39 -14.02
C ILE A 4 3.92 -31.15 -14.04
N GLY A 5 4.49 -31.08 -15.24
CA GLY A 5 5.91 -30.79 -15.46
C GLY A 5 6.29 -29.34 -15.13
N PRO A 6 7.59 -29.01 -15.14
CA PRO A 6 8.11 -27.71 -14.73
C PRO A 6 7.59 -26.54 -15.58
N ASN A 7 7.38 -26.78 -16.88
CA ASN A 7 6.88 -25.79 -17.83
C ASN A 7 5.34 -25.75 -17.94
N GLY A 8 4.63 -26.52 -17.12
CA GLY A 8 3.17 -26.63 -17.17
C GLY A 8 2.62 -27.72 -18.09
N GLU A 9 3.50 -28.57 -18.64
CA GLU A 9 3.12 -29.75 -19.41
C GLU A 9 2.37 -30.76 -18.53
N GLN A 10 1.30 -31.36 -19.06
CA GLN A 10 0.54 -32.37 -18.33
C GLN A 10 1.07 -33.76 -18.69
N ALA A 11 1.74 -34.42 -17.74
CA ALA A 11 2.25 -35.78 -17.92
C ALA A 11 1.19 -36.86 -17.65
N GLY A 12 -0.06 -36.46 -17.35
CA GLY A 12 -1.17 -37.38 -17.11
C GLY A 12 -1.14 -38.00 -15.71
N VAL A 13 -1.78 -39.15 -15.56
CA VAL A 13 -1.84 -39.89 -14.29
C VAL A 13 -0.71 -40.91 -14.25
N ILE A 14 0.20 -40.74 -13.29
CA ILE A 14 1.36 -41.61 -13.11
C ILE A 14 1.44 -42.12 -11.66
N ALA A 15 2.25 -43.16 -11.45
CA ALA A 15 2.58 -43.66 -10.12
C ALA A 15 3.52 -42.69 -9.39
N THR A 16 3.41 -42.62 -8.06
CA THR A 16 4.22 -41.74 -7.21
C THR A 16 5.72 -42.02 -7.33
N SER A 17 6.10 -43.30 -7.48
CA SER A 17 7.50 -43.71 -7.67
C SER A 17 8.11 -43.10 -8.93
N VAL A 18 7.36 -43.12 -10.04
CA VAL A 18 7.77 -42.54 -11.32
C VAL A 18 7.91 -41.02 -11.19
N ALA A 19 6.94 -40.37 -10.54
CA ALA A 19 6.98 -38.93 -10.28
C ALA A 19 8.22 -38.49 -9.46
N LEU A 20 8.56 -39.26 -8.42
CA LEU A 20 9.74 -39.00 -7.59
C LEU A 20 11.06 -39.19 -8.35
N ASN A 21 11.12 -40.16 -9.27
CA ASN A 21 12.30 -40.36 -10.10
C ASN A 21 12.47 -39.20 -11.09
N LEU A 22 11.39 -38.79 -11.77
CA LEU A 22 11.40 -37.62 -12.67
C LEU A 22 11.81 -36.33 -11.96
N ALA A 23 11.37 -36.14 -10.71
CA ALA A 23 11.79 -35.01 -9.89
C ALA A 23 13.31 -35.02 -9.63
N ARG A 24 13.87 -36.18 -9.24
CA ARG A 24 15.31 -36.36 -9.02
C ARG A 24 16.13 -36.17 -10.29
N GLU A 25 15.67 -36.69 -11.43
CA GLU A 25 16.34 -36.51 -12.73
C GLU A 25 16.36 -35.04 -13.17
N ALA A 26 15.28 -34.30 -12.91
CA ALA A 26 15.20 -32.88 -13.22
C ALA A 26 15.88 -31.97 -12.18
N GLY A 27 16.35 -32.52 -11.04
CA GLY A 27 16.89 -31.73 -9.94
C GLY A 27 15.85 -30.80 -9.29
N LEU A 28 14.57 -31.18 -9.32
CA LEU A 28 13.43 -30.42 -8.80
C LEU A 28 12.73 -31.20 -7.69
N ASP A 29 11.82 -30.53 -6.97
CA ASP A 29 10.99 -31.16 -5.95
C ASP A 29 9.63 -31.57 -6.52
N LEU A 30 9.11 -32.70 -6.04
CA LEU A 30 7.72 -33.11 -6.28
C LEU A 30 6.84 -32.47 -5.21
N VAL A 31 6.07 -31.45 -5.57
CA VAL A 31 5.20 -30.71 -4.63
C VAL A 31 3.74 -30.99 -4.93
N GLU A 32 3.00 -31.44 -3.92
CA GLU A 32 1.55 -31.62 -4.01
C GLU A 32 0.84 -30.26 -3.89
N VAL A 33 0.22 -29.81 -4.99
CA VAL A 33 -0.50 -28.53 -5.05
C VAL A 33 -1.99 -28.68 -4.75
N ALA A 34 -2.57 -29.86 -4.99
CA ALA A 34 -3.95 -30.15 -4.63
C ALA A 34 -4.12 -31.59 -4.16
N ALA A 35 -4.13 -31.78 -2.84
CA ALA A 35 -4.37 -33.06 -2.18
C ALA A 35 -5.84 -33.52 -2.30
N ASN A 36 -6.78 -32.57 -2.35
CA ASN A 36 -8.23 -32.86 -2.37
C ASN A 36 -8.77 -33.27 -3.75
N ALA A 37 -7.94 -33.29 -4.80
CA ALA A 37 -8.35 -33.68 -6.14
C ALA A 37 -8.31 -35.21 -6.30
N ASN A 38 -9.21 -35.78 -7.11
CA ASN A 38 -9.21 -37.20 -7.47
C ASN A 38 -8.88 -37.37 -8.96
N PRO A 39 -7.67 -37.82 -9.33
CA PRO A 39 -6.50 -38.15 -8.48
C PRO A 39 -5.72 -36.91 -8.00
N PRO A 40 -4.94 -36.99 -6.90
CA PRO A 40 -4.18 -35.87 -6.34
C PRO A 40 -3.24 -35.25 -7.37
N VAL A 41 -3.12 -33.91 -7.36
CA VAL A 41 -2.32 -33.17 -8.35
C VAL A 41 -0.99 -32.72 -7.72
N ALA A 42 0.11 -33.13 -8.34
CA ALA A 42 1.45 -32.68 -7.98
C ALA A 42 2.14 -32.00 -9.16
N LYS A 43 3.04 -31.07 -8.84
CA LYS A 43 3.82 -30.29 -9.79
C LYS A 43 5.31 -30.44 -9.48
N LEU A 44 6.13 -30.57 -10.53
CA LEU A 44 7.58 -30.49 -10.43
C LEU A 44 8.00 -29.02 -10.36
N ILE A 45 8.51 -28.59 -9.23
CA ILE A 45 8.95 -27.21 -8.99
C ILE A 45 10.11 -27.18 -7.99
N ASP A 46 10.87 -26.10 -8.00
CA ASP A 46 11.77 -25.77 -6.88
C ASP A 46 10.93 -25.24 -5.71
N TYR A 47 10.89 -25.99 -4.61
CA TYR A 47 10.07 -25.65 -3.45
C TYR A 47 10.56 -24.37 -2.75
N GLY A 48 11.87 -24.12 -2.72
CA GLY A 48 12.46 -22.93 -2.12
C GLY A 48 12.04 -21.66 -2.85
N LYS A 49 12.15 -21.67 -4.18
CA LYS A 49 11.73 -20.54 -5.03
C LYS A 49 10.21 -20.33 -4.98
N PHE A 50 9.43 -21.42 -4.95
CA PHE A 50 7.98 -21.34 -4.84
C PHE A 50 7.54 -20.67 -3.53
N LYS A 51 8.08 -21.11 -2.40
CA LYS A 51 7.75 -20.54 -1.08
C LYS A 51 8.13 -19.06 -0.99
N TYR A 52 9.25 -18.65 -1.58
CA TYR A 52 9.63 -17.25 -1.65
C TYR A 52 8.63 -16.41 -2.45
N ASN A 53 8.24 -16.89 -3.65
CA ASN A 53 7.29 -16.20 -4.51
C ASN A 53 5.89 -16.13 -3.89
N GLU A 54 5.45 -17.20 -3.22
CA GLU A 54 4.19 -17.22 -2.49
C GLU A 54 4.21 -16.22 -1.33
N ALA A 55 5.29 -16.19 -0.54
CA ALA A 55 5.46 -15.21 0.52
C ALA A 55 5.53 -13.77 -0.01
N LEU A 56 6.16 -13.55 -1.16
CA LEU A 56 6.20 -12.24 -1.81
C LEU A 56 4.81 -11.81 -2.27
N LYS A 57 4.10 -12.70 -2.97
CA LYS A 57 2.73 -12.47 -3.44
C LYS A 57 1.77 -12.23 -2.28
N GLU A 58 1.90 -12.97 -1.18
CA GLU A 58 1.08 -12.79 0.02
C GLU A 58 1.39 -11.45 0.71
N ARG A 59 2.67 -11.02 0.77
CA ARG A 59 3.03 -9.69 1.27
C ARG A 59 2.49 -8.57 0.37
N GLU A 60 2.56 -8.75 -0.94
CA GLU A 60 1.99 -7.80 -1.91
C GLU A 60 0.47 -7.74 -1.78
N ALA A 61 -0.21 -8.88 -1.72
CA ALA A 61 -1.65 -8.97 -1.49
C ALA A 61 -2.05 -8.28 -0.18
N ARG A 62 -1.33 -8.53 0.92
CA ARG A 62 -1.56 -7.86 2.21
C ARG A 62 -1.32 -6.35 2.15
N ARG A 63 -0.34 -5.88 1.36
CA ARG A 63 -0.09 -4.45 1.15
C ARG A 63 -1.15 -3.78 0.28
N HIS A 64 -1.72 -4.51 -0.67
CA HIS A 64 -2.77 -4.03 -1.57
C HIS A 64 -4.17 -4.16 -0.99
N GLN A 65 -4.34 -4.97 0.06
CA GLN A 65 -5.58 -5.06 0.80
C GLN A 65 -5.78 -3.77 1.62
N ASN A 66 -6.54 -2.83 1.05
CA ASN A 66 -7.01 -1.64 1.77
C ASN A 66 -8.05 -2.06 2.82
N THR A 67 -7.59 -2.44 4.01
CA THR A 67 -8.45 -2.66 5.17
C THR A 67 -9.09 -1.33 5.54
N ALA A 68 -10.42 -1.24 5.46
CA ALA A 68 -11.12 -0.08 5.96
C ALA A 68 -11.16 -0.22 7.48
N GLU A 69 -10.58 0.74 8.18
CA GLU A 69 -10.62 0.76 9.63
C GLU A 69 -11.90 1.47 10.08
N ILE A 70 -12.40 1.09 11.26
CA ILE A 70 -13.51 1.78 11.89
C ILE A 70 -12.90 2.87 12.78
N LYS A 71 -13.11 4.14 12.41
CA LYS A 71 -12.70 5.29 13.21
C LYS A 71 -13.85 5.72 14.11
N GLU A 72 -13.58 5.89 15.39
CA GLU A 72 -14.57 6.34 16.36
C GLU A 72 -14.46 7.85 16.60
N VAL A 73 -15.57 8.58 16.50
CA VAL A 73 -15.65 10.01 16.84
C VAL A 73 -16.69 10.20 17.93
N ARG A 74 -16.28 10.82 19.03
CA ARG A 74 -17.14 11.04 20.20
C ARG A 74 -17.60 12.48 20.27
N PHE A 75 -18.90 12.66 20.44
CA PHE A 75 -19.58 13.94 20.60
C PHE A 75 -20.16 14.08 22.01
N ARG A 76 -20.38 15.33 22.43
CA ARG A 76 -21.14 15.66 23.63
C ARG A 76 -22.48 16.24 23.21
N LEU A 77 -23.51 16.04 24.03
CA LEU A 77 -24.85 16.54 23.75
C LEU A 77 -24.89 18.09 23.70
N LYS A 78 -24.13 18.75 24.58
CA LYS A 78 -23.96 20.21 24.62
C LYS A 78 -22.63 20.61 23.98
N ILE A 79 -22.53 20.42 22.67
CA ILE A 79 -21.37 20.83 21.89
C ILE A 79 -21.51 22.30 21.47
N ASP A 80 -20.39 23.01 21.41
CA ASP A 80 -20.33 24.36 20.84
C ASP A 80 -20.28 24.29 19.30
N ASP A 81 -20.76 25.32 18.61
CA ASP A 81 -20.79 25.35 17.14
C ASP A 81 -19.39 25.16 16.52
N HIS A 82 -18.35 25.73 17.13
CA HIS A 82 -16.98 25.58 16.62
C HIS A 82 -16.43 24.16 16.82
N ASP A 83 -16.71 23.54 17.97
CA ASP A 83 -16.31 22.15 18.23
C ASP A 83 -17.08 21.17 17.33
N PHE A 84 -18.36 21.45 17.06
CA PHE A 84 -19.17 20.69 16.12
C PHE A 84 -18.55 20.69 14.71
N GLN A 85 -18.23 21.86 14.15
CA GLN A 85 -17.60 21.98 12.84
C GLN A 85 -16.24 21.27 12.77
N THR A 86 -15.46 21.32 13.85
CA THR A 86 -14.16 20.62 13.93
C THR A 86 -14.34 19.11 13.85
N LYS A 87 -15.34 18.57 14.58
CA LYS A 87 -15.66 17.14 14.59
C LYS A 87 -16.31 16.69 13.28
N GLU A 88 -17.15 17.50 12.69
CA GLU A 88 -17.73 17.30 11.36
C GLU A 88 -16.62 17.19 10.31
N GLY A 89 -15.67 18.14 10.29
CA GLY A 89 -14.51 18.09 9.41
C GLY A 89 -13.64 16.84 9.63
N GLN A 90 -13.52 16.37 10.88
CA GLN A 90 -12.85 15.11 11.21
C GLN A 90 -13.60 13.90 10.63
N VAL A 91 -14.93 13.84 10.77
CA VAL A 91 -15.78 12.78 10.19
C VAL A 91 -15.66 12.78 8.66
N ALA A 92 -15.81 13.95 8.02
CA ALA A 92 -15.67 14.10 6.57
C ALA A 92 -14.29 13.66 6.08
N ARG A 93 -13.21 13.97 6.82
CA ARG A 93 -11.85 13.52 6.49
C ARG A 93 -11.71 12.01 6.52
N PHE A 94 -12.31 11.33 7.50
CA PHE A 94 -12.27 9.86 7.58
C PHE A 94 -13.10 9.21 6.48
N LEU A 95 -14.28 9.74 6.17
CA LEU A 95 -15.12 9.27 5.06
C LEU A 95 -14.40 9.46 3.71
N LYS A 96 -13.75 10.61 3.50
CA LYS A 96 -12.89 10.84 2.32
C LYS A 96 -11.69 9.90 2.26
N GLY A 97 -11.19 9.45 3.41
CA GLY A 97 -10.13 8.44 3.52
C GLY A 97 -10.59 7.01 3.19
N GLY A 98 -11.89 6.77 3.05
CA GLY A 98 -12.45 5.44 2.82
C GLY A 98 -12.60 4.58 4.08
N ASP A 99 -12.52 5.21 5.26
CA ASP A 99 -12.75 4.56 6.55
C ASP A 99 -14.24 4.62 6.92
N LYS A 100 -14.70 3.61 7.67
CA LYS A 100 -16.02 3.64 8.30
C LYS A 100 -15.94 4.50 9.54
N VAL A 101 -16.97 5.30 9.81
CA VAL A 101 -16.98 6.19 10.98
C VAL A 101 -18.11 5.82 11.92
N LYS A 102 -17.74 5.45 13.15
CA LYS A 102 -18.69 5.25 14.24
C LYS A 102 -18.76 6.51 15.09
N VAL A 103 -19.88 7.20 15.01
CA VAL A 103 -20.15 8.40 15.78
C VAL A 103 -20.87 8.01 17.07
N THR A 104 -20.38 8.46 18.21
CA THR A 104 -20.95 8.13 19.53
C THR A 104 -21.17 9.37 20.38
N ILE A 105 -22.39 9.55 20.87
CA ILE A 105 -22.70 10.55 21.92
C ILE A 105 -22.86 9.81 23.24
N MET A 106 -22.08 10.20 24.25
CA MET A 106 -22.25 9.66 25.60
C MET A 106 -23.28 10.49 26.35
N LEU A 107 -24.35 9.86 26.82
CA LEU A 107 -25.34 10.49 27.69
C LEU A 107 -24.86 10.41 29.14
N ARG A 108 -24.82 11.54 29.85
CA ARG A 108 -24.40 11.56 31.26
C ARG A 108 -25.52 12.01 32.21
N GLY A 109 -25.64 11.29 33.33
CA GLY A 109 -26.55 11.66 34.42
C GLY A 109 -28.01 11.75 33.99
N ARG A 110 -28.56 12.98 34.01
CA ARG A 110 -29.96 13.31 33.71
C ARG A 110 -30.29 13.27 32.22
N GLU A 111 -29.28 13.28 31.35
CA GLU A 111 -29.44 13.27 29.89
C GLU A 111 -29.98 11.93 29.35
N ARG A 112 -29.88 10.85 30.13
CA ARG A 112 -30.48 9.54 29.80
C ARG A 112 -32.01 9.60 29.60
N SER A 113 -32.68 10.60 30.18
CA SER A 113 -34.12 10.81 30.05
C SER A 113 -34.53 11.56 28.77
N ARG A 114 -33.58 12.20 28.07
CA ARG A 114 -33.82 12.99 26.85
C ARG A 114 -32.91 12.53 25.69
N PRO A 115 -33.19 11.36 25.09
CA PRO A 115 -32.43 10.89 23.94
C PRO A 115 -32.68 11.70 22.67
N ILE A 116 -33.83 12.38 22.56
CA ILE A 116 -34.28 13.11 21.36
C ILE A 116 -33.23 14.12 20.88
N GLY A 117 -32.70 14.96 21.77
CA GLY A 117 -31.70 15.97 21.37
C GLY A 117 -30.37 15.39 20.87
N GLY A 118 -30.01 14.17 21.30
CA GLY A 118 -28.81 13.50 20.79
C GLY A 118 -29.04 12.83 19.43
N VAL A 119 -30.27 12.36 19.18
CA VAL A 119 -30.67 11.82 17.87
C VAL A 119 -30.71 12.95 16.83
N GLU A 120 -31.35 14.08 17.15
CA GLU A 120 -31.44 15.25 16.27
C GLU A 120 -30.06 15.79 15.88
N LEU A 121 -29.11 15.82 16.82
CA LEU A 121 -27.73 16.26 16.55
C LEU A 121 -27.02 15.33 15.55
N LEU A 122 -27.22 14.01 15.66
CA LEU A 122 -26.61 13.05 14.74
C LEU A 122 -27.31 13.04 13.38
N GLU A 123 -28.62 13.30 13.34
CA GLU A 123 -29.36 13.46 12.09
C GLU A 123 -28.90 14.72 11.33
N ARG A 124 -28.68 15.83 12.04
CA ARG A 124 -28.06 17.03 11.45
C ARG A 124 -26.66 16.73 10.90
N LEU A 125 -25.82 16.08 11.71
CA LEU A 125 -24.48 15.66 11.25
C LEU A 125 -24.55 14.77 10.01
N ALA A 126 -25.52 13.85 9.93
CA ALA A 126 -25.70 12.97 8.78
C ALA A 126 -26.08 13.72 7.50
N GLN A 127 -26.86 14.80 7.61
CA GLN A 127 -27.19 15.69 6.48
C GLN A 127 -25.96 16.48 6.03
N ASP A 128 -25.21 17.06 6.96
CA ASP A 128 -24.02 17.86 6.65
C ASP A 128 -22.93 17.02 5.95
N VAL A 129 -22.80 15.74 6.31
CA VAL A 129 -21.82 14.80 5.70
C VAL A 129 -22.40 13.93 4.58
N GLU A 130 -23.63 14.19 4.13
CA GLU A 130 -24.31 13.37 3.11
C GLU A 130 -23.53 13.35 1.79
N GLU A 131 -22.76 14.39 1.48
CA GLU A 131 -21.89 14.44 0.30
C GLU A 131 -20.79 13.36 0.33
N PHE A 132 -20.26 13.05 1.51
CA PHE A 132 -19.09 12.17 1.68
C PHE A 132 -19.44 10.75 2.13
N GLY A 133 -20.63 10.53 2.71
CA GLY A 133 -21.02 9.25 3.29
C GLY A 133 -22.50 8.92 3.20
N THR A 134 -22.81 7.64 3.36
CA THR A 134 -24.15 7.08 3.56
C THR A 134 -24.31 6.63 5.00
N VAL A 135 -25.52 6.77 5.55
CA VAL A 135 -25.85 6.23 6.87
C VAL A 135 -26.05 4.71 6.75
N GLU A 136 -25.15 3.92 7.36
CA GLU A 136 -25.29 2.46 7.46
C GLU A 136 -26.25 2.09 8.59
N SER A 137 -26.01 2.66 9.78
CA SER A 137 -26.88 2.50 10.95
C SER A 137 -27.38 3.86 11.41
N ARG A 138 -28.71 4.04 11.38
CA ARG A 138 -29.37 5.24 11.90
C ARG A 138 -29.03 5.46 13.39
N PRO A 139 -29.09 6.72 13.88
CA PRO A 139 -28.87 7.02 15.29
C PRO A 139 -29.82 6.21 16.18
N ARG A 140 -29.26 5.37 17.05
CA ARG A 140 -30.03 4.61 18.03
C ARG A 140 -29.36 4.67 19.39
N GLN A 141 -30.18 4.77 20.43
CA GLN A 141 -29.70 4.70 21.80
C GLN A 141 -29.36 3.24 22.15
N MET A 142 -28.09 2.99 22.46
CA MET A 142 -27.60 1.74 23.02
C MET A 142 -27.13 2.00 24.46
N GLY A 143 -28.04 1.77 25.41
CA GLY A 143 -27.77 1.95 26.84
C GLY A 143 -27.45 3.41 27.19
N ARG A 144 -26.17 3.68 27.51
CA ARG A 144 -25.68 5.01 27.89
C ARG A 144 -25.17 5.85 26.72
N ASP A 145 -25.07 5.26 25.54
CA ASP A 145 -24.48 5.89 24.36
C ASP A 145 -25.52 5.92 23.23
N ILE A 146 -25.55 7.00 22.44
CA ILE A 146 -26.26 7.05 21.16
C ILE A 146 -25.21 6.84 20.08
N ILE A 147 -25.42 5.84 19.23
CA ILE A 147 -24.45 5.42 18.22
C ILE A 147 -25.07 5.55 16.84
N MET A 148 -24.28 6.07 15.90
CA MET A 148 -24.55 6.10 14.48
C MET A 148 -23.31 5.59 13.73
N THR A 149 -23.50 4.84 12.66
CA THR A 149 -22.39 4.40 11.80
C THR A 149 -22.59 4.93 10.39
N LEU A 150 -21.54 5.55 9.88
CA LEU A 150 -21.47 6.13 8.54
C LEU A 150 -20.48 5.34 7.69
N ASP A 151 -20.90 5.05 6.46
CA ASP A 151 -20.10 4.43 5.42
C ASP A 151 -19.66 5.46 4.38
N PRO A 152 -18.42 5.39 3.87
CA PRO A 152 -17.93 6.34 2.88
C PRO A 152 -18.60 6.14 1.52
N LYS A 153 -19.06 7.23 0.89
CA LYS A 153 -19.55 7.24 -0.49
C LYS A 153 -18.36 7.30 -1.44
N GLY A 154 -17.82 6.14 -1.83
CA GLY A 154 -16.76 6.07 -2.84
C GLY A 154 -15.92 4.80 -2.79
N LYS A 155 -15.17 4.53 -3.87
CA LYS A 155 -14.13 3.48 -3.85
C LYS A 155 -13.05 3.90 -2.84
N LYS A 156 -12.54 2.93 -2.06
CA LYS A 156 -11.49 3.13 -1.05
C LYS A 156 -10.21 3.72 -1.65
N VAL A 157 -10.15 5.03 -1.78
CA VAL A 157 -8.90 5.76 -2.04
C VAL A 157 -8.37 6.15 -0.68
N HIS A 158 -7.56 5.27 -0.08
CA HIS A 158 -6.90 5.65 1.16
C HIS A 158 -6.04 6.88 0.85
N LEU A 159 -6.36 8.03 1.44
CA LEU A 159 -5.60 9.26 1.22
C LEU A 159 -4.12 9.07 1.60
N GLU A 160 -3.78 8.14 2.51
CA GLU A 160 -2.37 7.80 2.75
C GLU A 160 -1.71 7.14 1.54
N SER A 161 -2.43 6.42 0.68
CA SER A 161 -1.86 5.86 -0.55
C SER A 161 -1.48 6.98 -1.53
N GLU A 162 -2.27 8.05 -1.62
CA GLU A 162 -1.95 9.26 -2.38
C GLU A 162 -0.87 10.10 -1.72
N GLN A 163 -0.92 10.32 -0.40
CA GLN A 163 0.11 11.05 0.34
C GLN A 163 1.46 10.31 0.34
N ARG A 164 1.46 8.97 0.45
CA ARG A 164 2.66 8.15 0.25
C ARG A 164 3.13 8.16 -1.19
N ARG A 165 2.23 8.15 -2.19
CA ARG A 165 2.58 8.34 -3.61
C ARG A 165 3.23 9.69 -3.84
N ARG A 166 2.62 10.78 -3.37
CA ARG A 166 3.12 12.15 -3.45
C ARG A 166 4.43 12.31 -2.71
N GLY A 167 4.58 11.70 -1.53
CA GLY A 167 5.83 11.67 -0.77
C GLY A 167 6.94 10.87 -1.45
N LYS A 168 6.62 9.72 -2.07
CA LYS A 168 7.57 8.95 -2.90
C LYS A 168 7.98 9.73 -4.15
N GLN A 169 7.05 10.37 -4.83
CA GLN A 169 7.31 11.22 -5.99
C GLN A 169 8.21 12.41 -5.62
N GLN A 170 7.92 13.12 -4.53
CA GLN A 170 8.77 14.22 -4.06
C GLN A 170 10.18 13.76 -3.64
N ARG A 171 10.31 12.59 -3.00
CA ARG A 171 11.62 12.02 -2.65
C ARG A 171 12.40 11.60 -3.89
N ALA A 172 11.74 10.97 -4.86
CA ALA A 172 12.35 10.60 -6.15
C ALA A 172 12.78 11.84 -6.95
N GLU A 173 11.96 12.90 -6.97
CA GLU A 173 12.29 14.17 -7.63
C GLU A 173 13.50 14.86 -6.96
N ARG A 174 13.56 14.87 -5.62
CA ARG A 174 14.72 15.38 -4.87
C ARG A 174 15.98 14.57 -5.17
N GLN A 175 15.88 13.24 -5.22
CA GLN A 175 17.00 12.36 -5.55
C GLN A 175 17.46 12.55 -7.00
N ALA A 176 16.54 12.70 -7.95
CA ALA A 176 16.84 12.98 -9.36
C ALA A 176 17.56 14.33 -9.53
N ARG A 177 17.09 15.39 -8.84
CA ARG A 177 17.77 16.69 -8.83
C ARG A 177 19.18 16.62 -8.23
N GLN A 178 19.36 15.86 -7.15
CA GLN A 178 20.68 15.67 -6.54
C GLN A 178 21.63 14.89 -7.46
N ALA A 179 21.14 13.80 -8.08
CA ALA A 179 21.91 13.02 -9.04
C ALA A 179 22.31 13.84 -10.28
N ALA A 180 21.41 14.64 -10.83
CA ALA A 180 21.70 15.53 -11.95
C ALA A 180 22.76 16.58 -11.59
N ARG A 181 22.72 17.15 -10.38
CA ARG A 181 23.71 18.12 -9.91
C ARG A 181 25.10 17.50 -9.71
N LEU A 182 25.15 16.27 -9.19
CA LEU A 182 26.41 15.53 -9.03
C LEU A 182 27.00 15.13 -10.38
N LYS A 183 26.15 14.71 -11.33
CA LYS A 183 26.56 14.39 -12.69
C LYS A 183 27.12 15.61 -13.42
N ALA A 184 26.45 16.76 -13.36
CA ALA A 184 26.94 18.00 -13.94
C ALA A 184 28.27 18.46 -13.30
N LYS A 185 28.45 18.24 -11.99
CA LYS A 185 29.71 18.53 -11.31
C LYS A 185 30.84 17.58 -11.74
N GLN A 186 30.55 16.29 -11.94
CA GLN A 186 31.50 15.33 -12.47
C GLN A 186 31.88 15.64 -13.92
N GLU A 187 30.91 15.95 -14.78
CA GLU A 187 31.14 16.35 -16.17
C GLU A 187 31.99 17.63 -16.26
N ALA A 188 31.77 18.62 -15.37
CA ALA A 188 32.61 19.82 -15.31
C ALA A 188 34.04 19.54 -14.83
N LEU A 189 34.21 18.75 -13.77
CA LEU A 189 35.54 18.34 -13.27
C LEU A 189 36.32 17.50 -14.30
N GLN A 190 35.60 16.69 -15.08
CA GLN A 190 36.19 15.84 -16.10
C GLN A 190 36.59 16.65 -17.33
N ALA A 191 35.77 17.62 -17.76
CA ALA A 191 36.13 18.58 -18.80
C ALA A 191 37.32 19.47 -18.40
N GLU A 192 37.42 19.86 -17.12
CA GLU A 192 38.53 20.63 -16.58
C GLU A 192 39.82 19.78 -16.51
N ALA A 193 39.72 18.50 -16.13
CA ALA A 193 40.84 17.56 -16.17
C ALA A 193 41.29 17.21 -17.59
N ASP A 194 40.36 17.08 -18.54
CA ASP A 194 40.65 16.84 -19.95
C ASP A 194 41.35 18.05 -20.59
N ALA A 195 40.96 19.28 -20.22
CA ALA A 195 41.62 20.51 -20.65
C ALA A 195 43.07 20.61 -20.14
N LEU A 196 43.31 20.29 -18.85
CA LEU A 196 44.64 20.24 -18.25
C LEU A 196 45.55 19.16 -18.89
N ASN A 197 44.99 18.01 -19.25
CA ASN A 197 45.73 16.95 -19.95
C ASN A 197 46.07 17.34 -21.39
N THR A 198 45.20 18.06 -22.09
CA THR A 198 45.52 18.58 -23.44
C THR A 198 46.63 19.62 -23.42
N GLU A 199 46.66 20.51 -22.42
CA GLU A 199 47.74 21.51 -22.26
C GLU A 199 49.09 20.85 -21.91
N THR A 200 49.08 19.79 -21.10
CA THR A 200 50.30 19.05 -20.72
C THR A 200 50.87 18.26 -21.91
N SER A 201 50.01 17.70 -22.76
CA SER A 201 50.43 16.98 -23.98
C SER A 201 51.04 17.89 -25.07
N ALA A 202 50.64 19.17 -25.11
CA ALA A 202 51.19 20.16 -26.05
C ALA A 202 52.59 20.65 -25.64
N GLN A 203 52.91 20.64 -24.34
CA GLN A 203 54.25 20.97 -23.84
C GLN A 203 55.26 19.81 -24.06
N GLU A 204 54.82 18.56 -24.04
CA GLU A 204 55.69 17.41 -24.36
C GLU A 204 56.05 17.33 -25.86
N THR A 205 55.19 17.79 -26.77
CA THR A 205 55.52 17.82 -28.21
C THR A 205 56.54 18.91 -28.57
N ASP A 206 56.49 20.07 -27.90
CA ASP A 206 57.41 21.20 -28.14
C ASP A 206 58.83 20.93 -27.57
N SER A 207 58.91 20.08 -26.53
CA SER A 207 60.18 19.65 -25.94
C SER A 207 60.93 18.58 -26.77
N LYS A 208 60.25 17.88 -27.70
CA LYS A 208 60.87 16.88 -28.59
C LYS A 208 61.33 17.44 -29.94
N GLU A 209 60.81 18.58 -30.39
CA GLU A 209 61.33 19.28 -31.58
C GLU A 209 62.59 20.10 -31.27
N SER A 210 62.79 20.54 -30.03
CA SER A 210 63.97 21.31 -29.61
C SER A 210 65.22 20.46 -29.30
N SER A 211 65.14 19.12 -29.34
CA SER A 211 66.29 18.23 -29.09
C SER A 211 66.92 17.62 -30.35
N ASN A 212 66.45 17.96 -31.55
CA ASN A 212 66.92 17.38 -32.82
C ASN A 212 67.39 18.41 -33.86
N ALA A 213 67.71 19.64 -33.43
CA ALA A 213 68.36 20.67 -34.24
C ALA A 213 69.82 20.87 -33.81
#